data_AF-A0A925S5W8-F1
#
_entry.id   AF-A0A925S5W8-F1
#
_cell.length_a   1.000
_cell.length_b   1.000
_cell.length_c   1.000
_cell.angle_alpha   90.00
_cell.angle_beta   90.00
_cell.angle_gamma   90.00
#
_symmetry.space_group_name_H-M   'P 1'
#
loop_
_entity.id
_entity.type
_entity.pdbx_description
1 polymer ?
#
loop_
_entity_poly.entity_id
_entity_poly.type
_entity_poly.pdbx_seq_one_letter_code
_entity_poly.pdbx_strand_id
1 'polypeptide(L)' 'MSNPDMKFLIVDDFSTMRRIVRGLLKELGYNNAEEAEDGVAALNLLKNAKFDFVV' A
#
# COMPACT_ATOMS: atom_id res chain seq x y z
N MET A 1 -1.07 -8.10 19.03
CA MET A 1 -0.04 -8.76 18.19
C MET A 1 -0.14 -8.14 16.82
N SER A 2 0.94 -7.58 16.27
CA SER A 2 0.97 -7.08 14.90
C SER A 2 0.69 -8.24 13.96
N ASN A 3 -0.14 -8.02 12.94
CA ASN A 3 -0.39 -9.00 11.88
C ASN A 3 0.52 -8.66 10.68
N PRO A 4 1.72 -9.25 10.56
CA PRO A 4 2.68 -8.90 9.52
C PRO A 4 2.19 -9.23 8.09
N ASP A 5 1.12 -10.02 7.97
CA ASP A 5 0.54 -10.41 6.68
C ASP A 5 -0.46 -9.39 6.12
N MET A 6 -0.77 -8.32 6.87
CA MET A 6 -1.70 -7.26 6.42
C MET A 6 -1.27 -6.69 5.07
N LYS A 7 -2.20 -6.65 4.13
CA LYS A 7 -1.98 -6.13 2.79
C LYS A 7 -2.36 -4.66 2.69
N PHE A 8 -1.38 -3.81 2.38
CA PHE A 8 -1.54 -2.36 2.23
C PHE A 8 -1.65 -1.96 0.76
N LEU A 9 -2.46 -0.94 0.48
CA LEU A 9 -2.46 -0.23 -0.79
C LEU A 9 -2.07 1.23 -0.53
N ILE A 10 -0.98 1.69 -1.13
CA ILE A 10 -0.47 3.06 -1.00
C ILE A 10 -0.89 3.85 -2.25
N VAL A 11 -1.62 4.94 -2.09
CA VAL A 11 -2.15 5.75 -3.20
C VAL A 11 -1.65 7.18 -3.10
N ASP A 12 -0.76 7.58 -3.99
CA ASP A 12 -0.19 8.94 -4.03
C ASP A 12 0.31 9.22 -5.46
N ASP A 13 0.20 10.46 -5.94
CA ASP A 13 0.58 10.86 -7.29
C ASP A 13 2.11 10.93 -7.49
N PHE A 14 2.88 11.04 -6.40
CA PHE A 14 4.33 11.09 -6.46
C PHE A 14 5.00 9.77 -6.06
N SER A 15 5.76 9.20 -7.00
CA SER A 15 6.51 7.96 -6.76
C SER A 15 7.49 8.04 -5.59
N THR A 16 8.00 9.23 -5.27
CA THR A 16 8.91 9.43 -4.13
C THR A 16 8.17 9.24 -2.81
N MET A 17 6.95 9.78 -2.69
CA MET A 17 6.14 9.65 -1.47
C MET A 17 5.70 8.21 -1.26
N ARG A 18 5.26 7.51 -2.32
CA ARG A 18 4.93 6.08 -2.24
C ARG A 18 6.10 5.24 -1.74
N ARG A 19 7.32 5.52 -2.22
CA ARG A 19 8.54 4.83 -1.76
C ARG A 19 8.86 5.11 -0.29
N ILE A 20 8.68 6.35 0.18
CA ILE A 20 8.88 6.73 1.59
C ILE A 20 7.91 5.95 2.48
N VAL A 21 6.61 6.00 2.17
CA VAL A 21 5.57 5.29 2.94
C VAL A 21 5.82 3.78 2.96
N ARG A 22 6.16 3.18 1.81
CA ARG A 22 6.52 1.76 1.73
C ARG A 22 7.74 1.42 2.58
N GLY A 23 8.76 2.28 2.61
CA GLY A 23 9.94 2.13 3.46
C GLY A 23 9.57 2.09 4.94
N LEU A 24 8.73 3.03 5.38
CA LEU A 24 8.25 3.11 6.76
C LEU A 24 7.41 1.87 7.13
N LEU A 25 6.50 1.42 6.25
CA LEU A 25 5.72 0.20 6.47
C LEU A 25 6.63 -1.02 6.64
N LYS A 26 7.70 -1.11 5.85
CA LYS A 26 8.69 -2.18 5.94
C LYS A 26 9.48 -2.13 7.25
N GLU A 27 9.89 -0.96 7.72
CA GLU A 27 10.55 -0.78 9.02
C GLU A 27 9.63 -1.19 10.18
N LEU A 28 8.32 -0.99 10.04
CA LEU A 28 7.30 -1.44 10.99
C LEU A 28 6.98 -2.95 10.89
N GLY A 29 7.58 -3.67 9.94
CA GLY A 29 7.39 -5.11 9.74
C GLY A 29 6.28 -5.50 8.76
N TYR A 30 5.62 -4.54 8.10
CA TYR A 30 4.63 -4.78 7.07
C TYR A 30 5.30 -4.81 5.69
N ASN A 31 5.50 -6.02 5.16
CA ASN A 31 6.18 -6.20 3.89
C ASN A 31 5.21 -6.32 2.70
N ASN A 32 3.92 -6.45 2.96
CA ASN A 32 2.89 -6.70 1.96
C ASN A 32 2.18 -5.38 1.59
N ALA A 33 2.80 -4.59 0.71
CA ALA A 33 2.25 -3.32 0.24
C ALA A 33 2.33 -3.21 -1.29
N GLU A 34 1.24 -2.78 -1.91
CA GLU A 34 1.18 -2.39 -3.33
C GLU A 34 1.03 -0.88 -3.47
N GLU A 35 1.42 -0.34 -4.62
CA GLU A 35 1.38 1.09 -4.92
C GLU A 35 0.41 1.37 -6.07
N ALA A 36 -0.33 2.47 -5.98
CA ALA A 36 -1.13 3.04 -7.05
C ALA A 36 -0.77 4.52 -7.23
N GLU A 37 -0.70 4.97 -8.48
CA GLU A 37 -0.36 6.36 -8.82
C GLU A 37 -1.55 7.31 -8.78
N ASP A 38 -2.77 6.78 -8.77
CA ASP A 38 -3.99 7.56 -8.65
C ASP A 38 -5.16 6.69 -8.13
N GLY A 39 -6.32 7.33 -7.98
CA GLY A 39 -7.54 6.65 -7.54
C GLY A 39 -8.09 5.63 -8.54
N VAL A 40 -7.82 5.77 -9.84
CA VAL A 40 -8.32 4.84 -10.87
C VAL A 40 -7.52 3.54 -10.83
N ALA A 41 -6.18 3.64 -10.77
CA ALA A 41 -5.28 2.52 -10.54
C ALA A 41 -5.59 1.83 -9.21
N ALA A 42 -5.78 2.60 -8.13
CA ALA A 42 -6.13 2.07 -6.82
C ALA A 42 -7.47 1.31 -6.86
N LEU A 43 -8.49 1.87 -7.50
CA LEU A 43 -9.79 1.23 -7.65
C LEU A 43 -9.71 -0.07 -8.46
N ASN A 44 -8.89 -0.10 -9.51
CA ASN A 44 -8.66 -1.31 -10.28
C ASN A 44 -7.98 -2.40 -9.41
N LEU A 45 -7.00 -2.04 -8.58
CA LEU A 45 -6.37 -2.98 -7.65
C LEU A 45 -7.36 -3.49 -6.60
N LEU A 46 -8.15 -2.60 -5.98
CA LEU A 46 -9.16 -2.95 -4.97
C LEU A 46 -10.26 -3.88 -5.50
N LYS A 47 -10.57 -3.83 -6.80
CA LYS A 47 -11.52 -4.74 -7.44
C LYS A 47 -10.94 -6.14 -7.69
N ASN A 48 -9.62 -6.23 -7.90
CA ASN A 48 -8.94 -7.48 -8.25
C ASN A 48 -8.32 -8.20 -7.05
N ALA A 49 -8.07 -7.49 -5.95
CA ALA A 49 -7.47 -8.06 -4.75
C ALA A 49 -8.06 -7.43 -3.48
N LYS A 50 -8.06 -8.21 -2.39
CA LYS A 50 -8.42 -7.70 -1.07
C LYS A 50 -7.22 -6.98 -0.45
N PHE A 51 -7.47 -5.79 0.08
CA PHE A 51 -6.52 -5.03 0.89
C PHE A 51 -7.12 -4.83 2.29
N ASP A 52 -6.28 -4.85 3.30
CA ASP A 52 -6.69 -4.69 4.70
C ASP A 52 -6.64 -3.22 5.12
N PHE A 53 -5.80 -2.42 4.46
CA PHE A 53 -5.65 -1.00 4.74
C PHE A 53 -5.24 -0.23 3.47
N VAL A 54 -5.80 0.96 3.29
CA VAL A 54 -5.46 1.88 2.20
C VAL A 54 -4.92 3.16 2.82
N VAL A 55 -3.78 3.65 2.33
CA VAL A 55 -3.16 4.89 2.78
C VAL A 55 -2.89 5.82 1.61
#